data_AF-A0A2R6E425-F1
#
_entry.id   AF-A0A2R6E425-F1
#
_cell.length_a   1.000
_cell.length_b   1.000
_cell.length_c   1.000
_cell.angle_alpha   90.00
_cell.angle_beta   90.00
_cell.angle_gamma   90.00
#
_symmetry.space_group_name_H-M   'P 1'
#
loop_
_entity.id
_entity.type
_entity.pdbx_description
1 polymer ?
#
loop_
_entity_poly.entity_id
_entity_poly.type
_entity_poly.pdbx_seq_one_letter_code
_entity_poly.pdbx_strand_id
1 'polypeptide(L)'
;MRVGGHDVDVPRAVLVGVALVVGVTLVYGGATSVAAFGAFNPSWEGTADLRALAGETGADTEVATNTTAYDGYGNGTVAVIVAPDEPYEAAEIRHIAAFLDRGGTLLVADRNGTADDLLERVGATARLDGAPLRDDRTHYRGPALPVATNVS
;
A
#
# COMPACT_ATOMS: atom_id res chain seq x y z
N MET A 1 -45.18 -13.00 9.51
CA MET A 1 -45.13 -11.54 9.76
C MET A 1 -45.41 -10.84 8.44
N ARG A 2 -46.31 -9.85 8.38
CA ARG A 2 -46.60 -9.12 7.13
C ARG A 2 -45.69 -7.91 7.01
N VAL A 3 -44.92 -7.84 5.92
CA VAL A 3 -44.09 -6.68 5.58
C VAL A 3 -44.38 -6.35 4.12
N GLY A 4 -44.77 -5.10 3.83
CA GLY A 4 -45.01 -4.64 2.45
C GLY A 4 -46.08 -5.39 1.66
N GLY A 5 -47.07 -6.00 2.31
CA GLY A 5 -48.17 -6.73 1.64
C GLY A 5 -47.89 -8.21 1.33
N HIS A 6 -46.70 -8.73 1.67
CA HIS A 6 -46.36 -10.15 1.53
C HIS A 6 -46.30 -10.85 2.90
N ASP A 7 -46.78 -12.10 2.95
CA ASP A 7 -46.65 -12.96 4.13
C ASP A 7 -45.23 -13.53 4.17
N VAL A 8 -44.42 -13.03 5.12
CA VAL A 8 -43.02 -13.43 5.28
C VAL A 8 -42.91 -14.36 6.48
N ASP A 9 -42.43 -15.58 6.22
CA ASP A 9 -42.03 -16.56 7.21
C ASP A 9 -40.69 -16.16 7.84
N VAL A 10 -40.48 -16.48 9.12
CA VAL A 10 -39.29 -16.07 9.88
C VAL A 10 -37.97 -16.44 9.16
N PRO A 11 -37.82 -17.63 8.56
CA PRO A 11 -36.61 -17.97 7.80
C PRO A 11 -36.34 -17.03 6.63
N ARG A 12 -37.39 -16.65 5.87
CA ARG A 12 -37.28 -15.74 4.73
C ARG A 12 -36.96 -14.31 5.16
N ALA A 13 -37.51 -13.85 6.29
CA ALA A 13 -37.17 -12.55 6.86
C ALA A 13 -35.70 -12.48 7.30
N VAL A 14 -35.20 -13.55 7.94
CA VAL A 14 -33.79 -13.67 8.33
C VAL A 14 -32.89 -13.69 7.09
N LEU A 15 -33.24 -14.45 6.05
CA LEU A 15 -32.48 -14.50 4.80
C LEU A 15 -32.36 -13.12 4.14
N VAL A 16 -33.46 -12.38 4.04
CA VAL A 16 -33.46 -11.02 3.46
C VAL A 16 -32.61 -10.07 4.31
N GLY A 17 -32.71 -10.16 5.64
CA GLY A 17 -31.89 -9.37 6.54
C GLY A 17 -30.39 -9.64 6.36
N VAL A 18 -29.99 -10.92 6.30
CA VAL A 18 -28.59 -11.32 6.05
C VAL A 18 -28.14 -10.86 4.66
N ALA A 19 -28.96 -11.03 3.62
CA ALA A 19 -28.62 -10.60 2.27
C ALA A 19 -28.40 -9.09 2.18
N LEU A 20 -29.22 -8.29 2.88
CA LEU A 20 -29.05 -6.84 2.97
C LEU A 20 -27.75 -6.47 3.70
N VAL A 21 -27.47 -7.10 4.84
CA VAL A 21 -26.23 -6.84 5.60
C VAL A 21 -25.00 -7.20 4.76
N VAL A 22 -25.00 -8.37 4.11
CA VAL A 22 -23.90 -8.79 3.22
C VAL A 22 -23.77 -7.81 2.05
N GLY A 23 -24.88 -7.42 1.42
CA GLY A 23 -24.87 -6.45 0.31
C GLY A 23 -24.28 -5.10 0.72
N VAL A 24 -24.73 -4.55 1.85
CA VAL A 24 -24.18 -3.29 2.40
C VAL A 24 -22.70 -3.43 2.73
N THR A 25 -22.29 -4.55 3.33
CA THR A 25 -20.89 -4.82 3.67
C THR A 25 -20.01 -4.90 2.43
N LEU A 26 -20.48 -5.56 1.36
CA LEU A 26 -19.76 -5.64 0.08
C LEU A 26 -19.66 -4.27 -0.61
N VAL A 27 -20.75 -3.48 -0.61
CA VAL A 27 -20.73 -2.13 -1.18
C VAL A 27 -19.79 -1.21 -0.41
N TYR A 28 -19.85 -1.23 0.92
CA TYR A 28 -18.96 -0.43 1.76
C TYR A 28 -17.50 -0.85 1.59
N GLY A 29 -17.21 -2.15 1.68
CA GLY A 29 -15.87 -2.69 1.52
C GLY A 29 -15.29 -2.39 0.13
N GLY A 30 -16.11 -2.43 -0.93
CA GLY A 30 -15.71 -2.04 -2.28
C GLY A 30 -15.43 -0.54 -2.40
N ALA A 31 -16.27 0.31 -1.81
CA ALA A 31 -16.11 1.76 -1.87
C ALA A 31 -14.90 2.29 -1.07
N THR A 32 -14.52 1.60 0.02
CA THR A 32 -13.36 1.96 0.84
C THR A 32 -12.13 1.12 0.53
N SER A 33 -12.16 0.28 -0.51
CA SER A 33 -11.07 -0.65 -0.79
C SER A 33 -9.87 0.07 -1.38
N VAL A 34 -8.73 -0.04 -0.70
CA VAL A 34 -7.42 0.29 -1.29
C VAL A 34 -6.89 -0.82 -2.20
N ALA A 35 -7.65 -1.90 -2.42
CA ALA A 35 -7.25 -2.98 -3.33
C ALA A 35 -6.97 -2.48 -4.74
N ALA A 36 -7.60 -1.38 -5.17
CA ALA A 36 -7.30 -0.71 -6.44
C ALA A 36 -5.85 -0.21 -6.56
N PHE A 37 -5.15 -0.03 -5.43
CA PHE A 37 -3.75 0.40 -5.35
C PHE A 37 -2.82 -0.74 -4.88
N GLY A 38 -3.36 -1.95 -4.68
CA GLY A 38 -2.62 -3.10 -4.21
C GLY A 38 -1.74 -3.73 -5.28
N ALA A 39 -0.63 -4.34 -4.87
CA ALA A 39 0.31 -5.05 -5.75
C ALA A 39 -0.30 -6.17 -6.61
N PHE A 40 -1.46 -6.70 -6.22
CA PHE A 40 -2.21 -7.74 -6.93
C PHE A 40 -3.33 -7.20 -7.82
N ASN A 41 -3.52 -5.88 -7.88
CA ASN A 41 -4.45 -5.32 -8.85
C ASN A 41 -3.77 -5.28 -10.23
N PRO A 42 -4.23 -6.09 -11.21
CA PRO A 42 -3.64 -6.10 -12.55
C PRO A 42 -3.83 -4.76 -13.30
N SER A 43 -4.75 -3.90 -12.84
CA SER A 43 -4.95 -2.55 -13.39
C SER A 43 -4.11 -1.46 -12.70
N TRP A 44 -3.37 -1.81 -11.64
CA TRP A 44 -2.47 -0.89 -10.95
C TRP A 44 -1.04 -1.05 -11.46
N GLU A 45 -0.60 -0.12 -12.30
CA GLU A 45 0.71 -0.15 -12.94
C GLU A 45 1.88 0.25 -12.02
N GLY A 46 1.63 0.58 -10.75
CA GLY A 46 2.58 1.33 -9.91
C GLY A 46 3.98 0.70 -9.76
N THR A 47 4.08 -0.64 -9.73
CA THR A 47 5.36 -1.37 -9.63
C THR A 47 5.46 -2.50 -10.68
N ALA A 48 4.60 -2.49 -11.70
CA ALA A 48 4.55 -3.54 -12.70
C ALA A 48 5.85 -3.65 -13.50
N ASP A 49 6.39 -2.51 -13.96
CA ASP A 49 7.66 -2.44 -14.70
C ASP A 49 8.84 -2.93 -13.85
N LEU A 50 8.86 -2.60 -12.55
CA LEU A 50 9.90 -3.08 -11.63
C LEU A 50 9.88 -4.62 -11.52
N ARG A 51 8.68 -5.22 -11.45
CA ARG A 51 8.53 -6.69 -11.43
C ARG A 51 8.91 -7.32 -12.78
N ALA A 52 8.55 -6.68 -13.89
CA ALA A 52 8.94 -7.14 -15.22
C ALA A 52 10.47 -7.15 -15.37
N LEU A 53 11.14 -6.06 -14.99
CA LEU A 53 12.59 -5.95 -15.00
C LEU A 53 13.26 -7.02 -14.11
N ALA A 54 12.73 -7.24 -12.90
CA ALA A 54 13.23 -8.31 -12.02
C ALA A 54 13.08 -9.69 -12.68
N GLY A 55 11.95 -9.98 -13.33
CA GLY A 55 11.73 -11.21 -14.09
C GLY A 55 12.69 -11.39 -15.26
N GLU A 56 13.02 -10.32 -15.98
CA GLU A 56 14.01 -10.34 -17.08
C GLU A 56 15.43 -10.69 -16.59
N THR A 57 15.77 -10.30 -15.35
CA THR A 57 17.05 -10.67 -14.73
C THR A 57 17.08 -12.11 -14.19
N GLY A 58 15.95 -12.82 -14.24
CA GLY A 58 15.80 -14.16 -13.66
C GLY A 58 15.69 -14.16 -12.13
N ALA A 59 15.35 -13.03 -11.52
CA ALA A 59 15.14 -12.94 -10.08
C ALA A 59 13.77 -13.51 -9.69
N ASP A 60 13.73 -14.29 -8.62
CA ASP A 60 12.48 -14.71 -7.99
C ASP A 60 11.84 -13.50 -7.32
N THR A 61 10.57 -13.22 -7.65
CA THR A 61 9.82 -12.09 -7.09
C THR A 61 8.71 -12.59 -6.18
N GLU A 62 8.64 -12.01 -4.98
CA GLU A 62 7.57 -12.26 -4.02
C GLU A 62 6.96 -10.92 -3.58
N VAL A 63 5.64 -10.90 -3.42
CA VAL A 63 4.94 -9.80 -2.75
C VAL A 63 4.70 -10.19 -1.30
N ALA A 64 5.56 -9.70 -0.42
CA ALA A 64 5.42 -9.90 1.03
C ALA A 64 4.29 -9.02 1.58
N THR A 65 3.31 -9.63 2.25
CA THR A 65 2.21 -8.93 2.95
C THR A 65 2.42 -8.85 4.46
N ASN A 66 3.44 -9.54 4.97
CA ASN A 66 3.82 -9.53 6.38
C ASN A 66 5.34 -9.56 6.51
N THR A 67 5.86 -8.91 7.55
CA THR A 67 7.31 -8.82 7.80
C THR A 67 7.94 -10.15 8.20
N THR A 68 7.18 -11.16 8.62
CA THR A 68 7.70 -12.52 8.84
C THR A 68 8.26 -13.16 7.56
N ALA A 69 7.85 -12.70 6.37
CA ALA A 69 8.42 -13.15 5.11
C ALA A 69 9.93 -12.90 5.03
N TYR A 70 10.43 -11.82 5.66
CA TYR A 70 11.86 -11.49 5.66
C TYR A 70 12.73 -12.57 6.30
N ASP A 71 12.19 -13.40 7.20
CA ASP A 71 12.92 -14.45 7.91
C ASP A 71 13.54 -15.49 6.96
N GLY A 72 12.95 -15.70 5.79
CA GLY A 72 13.44 -16.63 4.77
C GLY A 72 14.54 -16.09 3.85
N TYR A 73 14.84 -14.79 3.92
CA TYR A 73 15.71 -14.09 2.96
C TYR A 73 16.93 -13.43 3.63
N GLY A 74 17.92 -13.04 2.81
CA GLY A 74 19.15 -12.40 3.27
C GLY A 74 20.01 -11.94 2.10
N ASN A 75 21.31 -12.25 2.14
CA ASN A 75 22.25 -11.88 1.08
C ASN A 75 21.77 -12.25 -0.33
N GLY A 76 21.92 -11.32 -1.27
CA GLY A 76 21.45 -11.46 -2.65
C GLY A 76 19.97 -11.14 -2.85
N THR A 77 19.23 -10.77 -1.80
CA THR A 77 17.83 -10.34 -1.89
C THR A 77 17.71 -8.84 -1.65
N VAL A 78 16.87 -8.18 -2.46
CA VAL A 78 16.47 -6.78 -2.27
C VAL A 78 15.01 -6.73 -1.84
N ALA A 79 14.77 -6.23 -0.63
CA ALA A 79 13.44 -5.89 -0.13
C ALA A 79 13.08 -4.48 -0.58
N VAL A 80 11.92 -4.31 -1.22
CA VAL A 80 11.43 -3.01 -1.72
C VAL A 80 10.17 -2.60 -0.95
N ILE A 81 10.28 -1.56 -0.12
CA ILE A 81 9.15 -0.94 0.59
C ILE A 81 8.72 0.31 -0.19
N VAL A 82 7.46 0.38 -0.58
CA VAL A 82 6.91 1.50 -1.38
C VAL A 82 5.74 2.14 -0.65
N ALA A 83 5.86 3.44 -0.41
CA ALA A 83 4.87 4.32 0.21
C ALA A 83 4.17 3.67 1.42
N PRO A 84 4.90 3.38 2.51
CA PRO A 84 4.27 2.84 3.71
C PRO A 84 3.30 3.90 4.29
N ASP A 85 2.08 3.46 4.56
CA ASP A 85 1.01 4.33 5.07
C ASP A 85 0.92 4.29 6.61
N GLU A 86 1.51 3.28 7.24
CA GLU A 86 1.55 3.08 8.69
C GLU A 86 2.99 2.88 9.19
N PRO A 87 3.35 3.40 10.37
CA PRO A 87 4.64 3.12 10.99
C PRO A 87 4.78 1.65 11.36
N TYR A 88 6.01 1.12 11.26
CA TYR A 88 6.30 -0.26 11.63
C TYR A 88 6.35 -0.48 13.14
N GLU A 89 5.80 -1.60 13.60
CA GLU A 89 5.91 -2.01 14.99
C GLU A 89 7.30 -2.57 15.32
N ALA A 90 7.65 -2.56 16.61
CA ALA A 90 8.94 -3.08 17.07
C ALA A 90 9.19 -4.56 16.69
N ALA A 91 8.15 -5.38 16.56
CA ALA A 91 8.28 -6.77 16.09
C ALA A 91 8.64 -6.85 14.61
N GLU A 92 7.99 -6.03 13.79
CA GLU A 92 8.20 -5.97 12.35
C GLU A 92 9.60 -5.47 12.01
N ILE A 93 10.06 -4.44 12.73
CA ILE A 93 11.41 -3.89 12.59
C ILE A 93 12.47 -4.95 12.94
N ARG A 94 12.21 -5.85 13.89
CA ARG A 94 13.16 -6.94 14.20
C ARG A 94 13.32 -7.92 13.04
N HIS A 95 12.23 -8.26 12.33
CA HIS A 95 12.33 -9.12 11.15
C HIS A 95 13.15 -8.46 10.04
N ILE A 96 12.93 -7.17 9.80
CA ILE A 96 13.68 -6.39 8.80
C ILE A 96 15.16 -6.25 9.20
N ALA A 97 15.45 -5.92 10.46
CA ALA A 97 16.82 -5.83 10.97
C ALA A 97 17.56 -7.16 10.83
N ALA A 98 16.92 -8.28 11.19
CA ALA A 98 17.51 -9.60 11.03
C ALA A 98 17.78 -9.95 9.56
N PHE A 99 16.94 -9.50 8.64
CA PHE A 99 17.17 -9.63 7.20
C PHE A 99 18.39 -8.84 6.71
N LEU A 100 18.56 -7.61 7.20
CA LEU A 100 19.75 -6.81 6.94
C LEU A 100 21.01 -7.44 7.54
N ASP A 101 20.93 -7.98 8.76
CA ASP A 101 22.04 -8.70 9.42
C ASP A 101 22.49 -9.94 8.65
N ARG A 102 21.57 -10.58 7.90
CA ARG A 102 21.86 -11.69 6.98
C ARG A 102 22.44 -11.24 5.64
N GLY A 103 22.70 -9.95 5.45
CA GLY A 103 23.26 -9.35 4.23
C GLY A 103 22.22 -8.92 3.19
N GLY A 104 20.93 -8.89 3.57
CA GLY A 104 19.87 -8.37 2.71
C GLY A 104 20.04 -6.88 2.41
N THR A 105 19.45 -6.41 1.31
CA THR A 105 19.40 -4.99 0.96
C THR A 105 17.98 -4.46 1.08
N LEU A 106 17.81 -3.29 1.69
CA LEU A 106 16.52 -2.62 1.82
C LEU A 106 16.48 -1.35 0.95
N LEU A 107 15.50 -1.29 0.05
CA LEU A 107 15.14 -0.09 -0.71
C LEU A 107 13.83 0.46 -0.16
N VAL A 108 13.84 1.70 0.32
CA VAL A 108 12.67 2.38 0.87
C VAL A 108 12.33 3.57 -0.02
N ALA A 109 11.12 3.55 -0.59
CA ALA A 109 10.53 4.67 -1.30
C ALA A 109 9.38 5.22 -0.45
N ASP A 110 9.65 6.25 0.35
CA ASP A 110 8.67 6.91 1.22
C ASP A 110 8.31 8.31 0.65
N ARG A 111 7.15 8.82 1.02
CA ARG A 111 6.63 10.13 0.62
C ARG A 111 6.67 11.16 1.76
N ASN A 112 6.46 10.74 3.00
CA ASN A 112 6.13 11.63 4.12
C ASN A 112 6.83 11.26 5.43
N GLY A 113 7.81 10.37 5.39
CA GLY A 113 8.62 10.01 6.56
C GLY A 113 7.97 8.96 7.46
N THR A 114 6.94 8.25 6.99
CA THR A 114 6.32 7.14 7.73
C THR A 114 7.35 6.06 8.10
N ALA A 115 8.39 5.87 7.27
CA ALA A 115 9.45 4.89 7.48
C ALA A 115 10.59 5.39 8.38
N ASP A 116 10.56 6.64 8.88
CA ASP A 116 11.73 7.21 9.57
C ASP A 116 12.10 6.46 10.87
N ASP A 117 11.14 5.95 11.66
CA ASP A 117 11.43 5.11 12.84
C ASP A 117 12.08 3.78 12.46
N LEU A 118 11.64 3.17 11.34
CA LEU A 118 12.29 1.98 10.78
C LEU A 118 13.73 2.32 10.39
N LEU A 119 13.94 3.37 9.60
CA LEU A 119 15.25 3.81 9.13
C LEU A 119 16.19 4.12 10.30
N GLU A 120 15.69 4.74 11.36
CA GLU A 120 16.45 5.00 12.57
C GLU A 120 16.91 3.72 13.27
N ARG A 121 15.98 2.79 13.48
CA ARG A 121 16.26 1.55 14.22
C ARG A 121 17.18 0.60 13.47
N VAL A 122 17.18 0.65 12.13
CA VAL A 122 18.15 -0.12 11.32
C VAL A 122 19.48 0.62 11.12
N GLY A 123 19.67 1.78 11.76
CA GLY A 123 20.92 2.54 11.75
C GLY A 123 21.15 3.37 10.49
N ALA A 124 20.14 3.57 9.65
CA ALA A 124 20.22 4.47 8.52
C ALA A 124 20.19 5.93 9.00
N THR A 125 20.94 6.80 8.31
CA THR A 125 20.99 8.25 8.60
C THR A 125 20.02 9.08 7.75
N ALA A 126 19.52 8.52 6.65
CA ALA A 126 18.58 9.20 5.76
C ALA A 126 17.20 9.34 6.42
N ARG A 127 16.60 10.53 6.29
CA ARG A 127 15.27 10.87 6.81
C ARG A 127 14.50 11.66 5.77
N LEU A 128 13.18 11.55 5.79
CA LEU A 128 12.29 12.31 4.92
C LEU A 128 11.51 13.34 5.76
N ASP A 129 11.71 14.62 5.47
CA ASP A 129 10.99 15.72 6.15
C ASP A 129 9.56 15.92 5.61
N GLY A 130 9.16 15.14 4.60
CA GLY A 130 7.87 15.20 3.93
C GLY A 130 7.65 16.48 3.10
N ALA A 131 8.65 17.36 3.01
CA ALA A 131 8.52 18.59 2.26
C ALA A 131 8.60 18.28 0.74
N PRO A 132 7.69 18.83 -0.07
CA PRO A 132 7.79 18.66 -1.52
C PRO A 132 9.07 19.34 -2.03
N LEU A 133 9.84 18.62 -2.84
CA LEU A 133 11.01 19.18 -3.50
C LEU A 133 10.55 20.20 -4.57
N ARG A 134 10.89 21.47 -4.35
CA ARG A 134 10.58 22.55 -5.29
C ARG A 134 11.56 22.54 -6.46
N ASP A 135 11.01 22.50 -7.68
CA ASP A 135 11.76 22.70 -8.92
C ASP A 135 11.14 23.83 -9.75
N ASP A 136 11.81 24.98 -9.78
CA ASP A 136 11.35 26.16 -10.53
C ASP A 136 11.73 26.14 -12.02
N ARG A 137 12.51 25.15 -12.48
CA ARG A 137 13.06 25.11 -13.85
C ARG A 137 12.32 24.12 -14.74
N THR A 138 12.13 22.89 -14.28
CA THR A 138 11.55 21.83 -15.14
C THR A 138 10.13 21.45 -14.74
N HIS A 139 9.66 21.87 -13.56
CA HIS A 139 8.29 21.60 -13.14
C HIS A 139 7.29 22.48 -13.89
N TYR A 140 6.66 21.90 -14.91
CA TYR A 140 5.68 22.58 -15.77
C TYR A 140 4.37 23.00 -15.05
N ARG A 141 4.20 22.66 -13.77
CA ARG A 141 3.10 23.13 -12.90
C ARG A 141 3.63 23.97 -11.73
N GLY A 142 4.65 24.77 -11.99
CA GLY A 142 5.26 25.64 -10.98
C GLY A 142 4.27 26.68 -10.42
N PRO A 143 4.39 27.06 -9.15
CA PRO A 143 3.51 28.05 -8.51
C PRO A 143 3.64 29.46 -9.11
N ALA A 144 4.64 29.69 -9.96
CA ALA A 144 4.82 30.92 -10.73
C ALA A 144 3.92 31.00 -11.98
N LEU A 145 3.22 29.92 -12.34
CA LEU A 145 2.33 29.93 -13.50
C LEU A 145 1.00 30.61 -13.16
N PRO A 146 0.43 31.40 -14.10
CA PRO A 146 -0.89 32.00 -13.93
C PRO A 146 -1.95 30.92 -13.71
N VAL A 147 -2.79 31.09 -12.69
CA VAL A 147 -3.98 30.24 -12.50
C VAL A 147 -5.07 30.73 -13.45
N ALA A 148 -5.42 29.93 -14.45
CA ALA A 148 -6.57 30.22 -15.30
C ALA A 148 -7.86 30.04 -14.49
N THR A 149 -8.51 31.15 -14.13
CA THR A 149 -9.85 31.14 -13.53
C THR A 149 -10.89 31.03 -14.64
N ASN A 150 -11.87 30.14 -14.46
CA ASN A 150 -12.97 29.97 -15.40
C ASN A 150 -13.69 31.32 -15.63
N VAL A 151 -13.73 31.78 -16.87
CA VAL A 151 -14.56 32.91 -17.29
C VAL A 151 -15.81 32.32 -17.94
N SER A 152 -16.88 32.29 -17.15
CA SER A 152 -18.24 31.96 -17.58
C SER A 152 -18.78 32.96 -18.59
#